data_AF-A0A4R8M7G9-F1
#
_entry.id   AF-A0A4R8M7G9-F1
#
_cell.length_a   1.000
_cell.length_b   1.000
_cell.length_c   1.000
_cell.angle_alpha   90.00
_cell.angle_beta   90.00
_cell.angle_gamma   90.00
#
_symmetry.space_group_name_H-M   'P 1'
#
loop_
_entity.id
_entity.type
_entity.pdbx_description
1 polymer ?
#
loop_
_entity_poly.entity_id
_entity_poly.type
_entity_poly.pdbx_seq_one_letter_code
_entity_poly.pdbx_strand_id
1 'polypeptide(L)'
;MMKKLSCLVLGVIVLAAAVGGRPSSAQTPVSADEIRFVMPSGWVKKEAPAPGTLAYYVLMYQGKPYGEMYLSKEPLSSVLSARQVLEEGLRKNSAGLQGYQPMGTFPVSAAGVSDAVAHDFTYFPPQSPVPFTGRVVVLVVGNASYTFFFNTTSSFFPSVKGSFGEVTASIQAVPKPPVQEVKKAEPRTVEEHGFKMTLAGGWSDSGDAMGAKYRYAGADGQYLASFFPFGKDEKAGVTALFALMEKRDALEAVLASKVRDSFQTYGDYTPVGTARRKVAGSDAIIHDFRSRKENTEVMFRWCIVAVSAVPPNETTIVAPTVYDFAFLTSHPDRFEELKPVFDAVLDSMKPSSPLPVPPQTPAAQEGTAPPSGAAGPGLPELEDEEVFSAPDGRFTVTLPPGAVKDGAPRPEFSAPSGEVATYGIAGKEKTVVVLHLFNAPPEGEAYRDNLAAARGGRAAGDVVMDAGRKKVPVRIYQTRDGQVLVAALFADDGLFIGVQLPKEAYSGSRGWIQELITGVRFRDGD
;
A
#
# COMPACT_ATOMS: atom_id res chain seq x y z
N MET A 1 -13.18 -15.80 -4.58
CA MET A 1 -14.32 -15.05 -3.98
C MET A 1 -13.85 -14.43 -2.67
N MET A 2 -13.31 -13.22 -2.69
CA MET A 2 -12.87 -12.50 -1.49
C MET A 2 -13.80 -11.31 -1.26
N LYS A 3 -14.60 -11.38 -0.20
CA LYS A 3 -15.42 -10.27 0.29
C LYS A 3 -14.44 -9.18 0.77
N LYS A 4 -14.34 -8.06 0.05
CA LYS A 4 -13.66 -6.86 0.51
C LYS A 4 -14.49 -6.29 1.67
N LEU A 5 -13.92 -6.38 2.86
CA LEU A 5 -14.47 -5.87 4.11
C LEU A 5 -14.44 -4.34 4.06
N SER A 6 -15.61 -3.74 3.94
CA SER A 6 -15.82 -2.31 4.17
C SER A 6 -15.57 -2.01 5.65
N CYS A 7 -15.02 -0.83 5.93
CA CYS A 7 -14.55 -0.36 7.23
C CYS A 7 -15.54 -0.56 8.39
N LEU A 8 -15.49 -1.72 9.04
CA LEU A 8 -15.80 -1.92 10.45
C LEU A 8 -15.28 -3.31 10.88
N VAL A 9 -14.01 -3.39 11.26
CA VAL A 9 -13.55 -4.46 12.16
C VAL A 9 -12.95 -3.76 13.36
N LEU A 10 -13.76 -3.63 14.41
CA LEU A 10 -13.22 -3.43 15.75
C LEU A 10 -12.44 -4.70 16.11
N GLY A 11 -11.15 -4.69 15.85
CA GLY A 11 -10.21 -5.58 16.52
C GLY A 11 -9.95 -5.03 17.92
N VAL A 12 -10.72 -5.50 18.90
CA VAL A 12 -10.35 -5.30 20.31
C VAL A 12 -9.19 -6.24 20.61
N ILE A 13 -7.95 -5.76 20.44
CA ILE A 13 -6.80 -6.37 21.11
C ILE A 13 -6.67 -5.66 22.45
N VAL A 14 -7.00 -6.38 23.53
CA VAL A 14 -6.70 -5.95 24.90
C VAL A 14 -5.17 -6.03 25.08
N LEU A 15 -4.47 -4.94 24.76
CA LEU A 15 -3.09 -4.73 25.18
C LEU A 15 -3.10 -3.91 26.47
N ALA A 16 -3.05 -4.63 27.58
CA ALA A 16 -2.74 -4.06 28.89
C ALA A 16 -1.27 -3.64 28.91
N ALA A 17 -0.98 -2.40 28.50
CA ALA A 17 0.26 -1.72 28.84
C ALA A 17 -0.08 -0.68 29.93
N ALA A 18 0.27 -1.03 31.16
CA ALA A 18 0.22 -0.13 32.29
C ALA A 18 1.27 0.98 32.11
N VAL A 19 0.81 2.22 31.94
CA VAL A 19 1.63 3.40 32.21
C VAL A 19 0.80 4.32 33.10
N GLY A 20 1.23 4.45 34.35
CA GLY A 20 0.58 5.26 35.36
C GLY A 20 0.64 6.74 35.03
N GLY A 21 -0.49 7.32 34.63
CA GLY A 21 -0.76 8.74 34.72
C GLY A 21 -1.73 8.99 35.88
N ARG A 22 -1.37 9.87 36.82
CA ARG A 22 -2.30 10.34 37.85
C ARG A 22 -3.55 10.96 37.19
N PRO A 23 -4.78 10.64 37.63
CA PRO A 23 -5.97 11.29 37.11
C PRO A 23 -5.97 12.77 37.56
N SER A 24 -5.81 13.67 36.59
CA SER A 24 -6.12 15.08 36.77
C SER A 24 -7.64 15.23 36.93
N SER A 25 -8.07 15.95 37.96
CA SER A 25 -9.48 16.26 38.23
C SER A 25 -10.06 17.34 37.29
N ALA A 26 -9.38 17.66 36.20
CA ALA A 26 -9.80 18.69 35.24
C ALA A 26 -10.53 18.06 34.04
N GLN A 27 -11.77 18.48 33.83
CA GLN A 27 -12.44 18.34 32.53
C GLN A 27 -11.51 18.88 31.43
N THR A 28 -11.24 18.08 30.41
CA THR A 28 -10.25 18.44 29.38
C THR A 28 -10.96 18.92 28.12
N PRO A 29 -10.81 20.19 27.72
CA PRO A 29 -11.30 20.65 26.43
C PRO A 29 -10.58 19.92 25.29
N VAL A 30 -11.35 19.41 24.34
CA VAL A 30 -10.86 18.75 23.13
C VAL A 30 -11.27 19.58 21.94
N SER A 31 -10.30 19.92 21.10
CA SER A 31 -10.55 20.49 19.77
C SER A 31 -10.17 19.44 18.73
N ALA A 32 -11.14 19.06 17.89
CA ALA A 32 -10.99 18.06 16.85
C ALA A 32 -11.64 18.62 15.58
N ASP A 33 -10.81 19.22 14.73
CA ASP A 33 -11.24 19.91 13.51
C ASP A 33 -12.26 21.03 13.80
N GLU A 34 -13.43 21.04 13.15
CA GLU A 34 -14.48 22.07 13.34
C GLU A 34 -15.35 21.80 14.58
N ILE A 35 -15.00 20.82 15.41
CA ILE A 35 -15.75 20.45 16.61
C ILE A 35 -14.91 20.66 17.88
N ARG A 36 -15.54 21.24 18.90
CA ARG A 36 -15.06 21.25 20.28
C ARG A 36 -16.00 20.47 21.18
N PHE A 37 -15.43 19.80 22.17
CA PHE A 37 -16.17 19.13 23.23
C PHE A 37 -15.31 19.07 24.48
N VAL A 38 -15.92 18.75 25.60
CA VAL A 38 -15.24 18.58 26.88
C VAL A 38 -15.24 17.10 27.21
N MET A 39 -14.06 16.59 27.57
CA MET A 39 -13.90 15.23 28.03
C MET A 39 -14.03 15.18 29.56
N PRO A 40 -15.05 14.48 30.12
CA PRO A 40 -15.22 14.34 31.56
C PRO A 40 -14.06 13.60 32.24
N SER A 41 -13.99 13.72 33.56
CA SER A 41 -13.02 12.97 34.36
C SER A 41 -13.18 11.45 34.18
N GLY A 42 -12.07 10.72 34.20
CA GLY A 42 -12.05 9.26 34.06
C GLY A 42 -11.79 8.78 32.63
N TRP A 43 -11.97 9.64 31.63
CA TRP A 43 -11.60 9.35 30.26
C TRP A 43 -10.11 9.58 30.01
N VAL A 44 -9.47 8.61 29.39
CA VAL A 44 -8.05 8.62 29.06
C VAL A 44 -7.89 8.62 27.56
N LYS A 45 -7.17 9.61 27.03
CA LYS A 45 -6.85 9.69 25.60
C LYS A 45 -5.99 8.49 25.19
N LYS A 46 -6.28 7.92 24.02
CA LYS A 46 -5.53 6.82 23.40
C LYS A 46 -5.09 7.21 21.99
N GLU A 47 -4.15 6.45 21.44
CA GLU A 47 -3.70 6.62 20.06
C GLU A 47 -4.79 6.15 19.10
N ALA A 48 -5.05 6.95 18.06
CA ALA A 48 -6.08 6.66 17.08
C ALA A 48 -5.83 5.29 16.41
N PRO A 49 -6.80 4.35 16.44
CA PRO A 49 -6.60 2.99 15.96
C PRO A 49 -6.60 2.88 14.43
N ALA A 50 -7.05 3.92 13.72
CA ALA A 50 -7.13 3.94 12.27
C ALA A 50 -7.05 5.37 11.71
N PRO A 51 -6.54 5.55 10.47
CA PRO A 51 -6.65 6.80 9.72
C PRO A 51 -8.12 7.27 9.64
N GLY A 52 -8.37 8.56 9.87
CA GLY A 52 -9.71 9.15 9.88
C GLY A 52 -10.40 9.24 11.26
N THR A 53 -9.79 8.66 12.31
CA THR A 53 -10.23 8.88 13.70
C THR A 53 -9.61 10.18 14.24
N LEU A 54 -10.44 11.18 14.52
CA LEU A 54 -10.01 12.49 15.04
C LEU A 54 -9.76 12.46 16.56
N ALA A 55 -10.44 11.58 17.29
CA ALA A 55 -10.25 11.40 18.73
C ALA A 55 -10.61 9.97 19.16
N TYR A 56 -9.82 9.41 20.07
CA TYR A 56 -10.09 8.12 20.72
C TYR A 56 -9.81 8.22 22.23
N TYR A 57 -10.81 7.86 23.02
CA TYR A 57 -10.76 7.91 24.48
C TYR A 57 -11.36 6.65 25.08
N VAL A 58 -10.80 6.23 26.21
CA VAL A 58 -11.30 5.08 26.99
C VAL A 58 -11.65 5.57 28.39
N LEU A 59 -12.88 5.31 28.82
CA LEU A 59 -13.37 5.56 30.17
C LEU A 59 -12.81 4.49 31.12
N MET A 60 -12.01 4.92 32.08
CA MET A 60 -11.36 4.06 33.06
C MET A 60 -12.00 4.25 34.43
N TYR A 61 -12.28 3.15 35.12
CA TYR A 61 -12.66 3.15 36.53
C TYR A 61 -11.82 2.11 37.27
N GLN A 62 -11.17 2.52 38.36
CA GLN A 62 -10.25 1.66 39.14
C GLN A 62 -9.22 0.89 38.27
N GLY A 63 -8.70 1.52 37.21
CA GLY A 63 -7.70 0.93 36.32
C GLY A 63 -8.24 -0.07 35.29
N LYS A 64 -9.56 -0.29 35.19
CA LYS A 64 -10.18 -1.14 34.16
C LYS A 64 -11.00 -0.29 33.16
N PRO A 65 -11.12 -0.71 31.90
CA PRO A 65 -11.94 -0.01 30.90
C PRO A 65 -13.43 -0.32 31.10
N TYR A 66 -14.28 0.71 31.05
CA TYR A 66 -15.74 0.62 31.21
C TYR A 66 -16.52 1.22 30.05
N GLY A 67 -15.85 1.92 29.13
CA GLY A 67 -16.46 2.41 27.91
C GLY A 67 -15.40 3.02 26.99
N GLU A 68 -15.73 3.17 25.73
CA GLU A 68 -14.86 3.84 24.77
C GLU A 68 -15.65 4.87 23.96
N MET A 69 -14.90 5.81 23.36
CA MET A 69 -15.42 6.83 22.46
C MET A 69 -14.46 7.02 21.29
N TYR A 70 -15.01 6.98 20.08
CA TYR A 70 -14.33 7.32 18.84
C TYR A 70 -15.03 8.52 18.20
N LEU A 71 -14.26 9.46 17.67
CA LEU A 71 -14.76 10.51 16.79
C LEU A 71 -14.17 10.32 15.39
N SER A 72 -15.03 10.18 14.39
CA SER A 72 -14.64 10.13 12.99
C SER A 72 -15.27 11.28 12.20
N LYS A 73 -14.65 11.62 11.07
CA LYS A 73 -15.15 12.60 10.10
C LYS A 73 -15.31 11.97 8.73
N GLU A 74 -16.42 12.24 8.07
CA GLU A 74 -16.69 11.84 6.69
C GLU A 74 -17.13 13.06 5.87
N PRO A 75 -16.45 13.39 4.75
CA PRO A 75 -16.95 14.39 3.81
C PRO A 75 -18.26 13.93 3.16
N LEU A 76 -19.25 14.82 3.07
CA LEU A 76 -20.51 14.55 2.42
C LEU A 76 -20.45 15.05 0.97
N SER A 77 -20.73 14.16 0.02
CA SER A 77 -20.78 14.48 -1.41
C SER A 77 -22.05 15.23 -1.82
N SER A 78 -23.04 15.29 -0.94
CA SER A 78 -24.32 15.98 -1.12
C SER A 78 -24.82 16.51 0.23
N VAL A 79 -25.76 17.45 0.20
CA VAL A 79 -26.39 17.98 1.42
C VAL A 79 -27.29 16.88 2.00
N LEU A 80 -26.82 16.24 3.07
CA LEU A 80 -27.57 15.24 3.83
C LEU A 80 -27.84 15.75 5.25
N SER A 81 -29.02 15.42 5.78
CA SER A 81 -29.34 15.60 7.19
C SER A 81 -28.58 14.59 8.05
N ALA A 82 -28.35 14.90 9.33
CA ALA A 82 -27.72 13.99 10.28
C ALA A 82 -28.48 12.66 10.39
N ARG A 83 -29.82 12.72 10.24
CA ARG A 83 -30.67 11.53 10.19
C ARG A 83 -30.46 10.70 8.93
N GLN A 84 -30.34 11.33 7.75
CA GLN A 84 -30.03 10.61 6.51
C GLN A 84 -28.66 9.95 6.57
N VAL A 85 -27.66 10.65 7.12
CA VAL A 85 -26.32 10.09 7.35
C VAL A 85 -26.38 8.89 8.29
N LEU A 86 -27.12 9.00 9.40
CA LEU A 86 -27.34 7.89 10.33
C LEU A 86 -28.00 6.69 9.63
N GLU A 87 -29.09 6.92 8.90
CA GLU A 87 -29.83 5.86 8.21
C GLU A 87 -28.97 5.14 7.17
N GLU A 88 -28.16 5.88 6.41
CA GLU A 88 -27.21 5.29 5.46
C GLU A 88 -26.11 4.50 6.16
N GLY A 89 -25.55 5.04 7.25
CA GLY A 89 -24.56 4.36 8.07
C GLY A 89 -25.09 3.07 8.69
N LEU A 90 -26.32 3.07 9.20
CA LEU A 90 -26.98 1.87 9.71
C LEU A 90 -27.25 0.86 8.59
N ARG A 91 -27.72 1.29 7.42
CA ARG A 91 -27.93 0.41 6.26
C ARG A 91 -26.64 -0.28 5.82
N LYS A 92 -25.52 0.43 5.84
CA LYS A 92 -24.19 -0.10 5.45
C LYS A 92 -23.63 -1.07 6.49
N ASN A 93 -23.77 -0.76 7.78
CA ASN A 93 -22.97 -1.39 8.83
C ASN A 93 -23.74 -2.36 9.75
N SER A 94 -25.06 -2.22 9.90
CA SER A 94 -25.84 -3.01 10.87
C SER A 94 -25.80 -4.52 10.61
N ALA A 95 -25.71 -4.93 9.34
CA ALA A 95 -25.57 -6.36 8.97
C ALA A 95 -24.25 -6.98 9.45
N GLY A 96 -23.22 -6.17 9.69
CA GLY A 96 -21.94 -6.60 10.26
C GLY A 96 -21.94 -6.68 11.80
N LEU A 97 -22.98 -6.15 12.45
CA LEU A 97 -23.13 -6.17 13.90
C LEU A 97 -24.01 -7.36 14.30
N GLN A 98 -23.38 -8.43 14.78
CA GLN A 98 -24.10 -9.63 15.21
C GLN A 98 -25.12 -9.28 16.29
N GLY A 99 -26.37 -9.72 16.12
CA GLY A 99 -27.44 -9.49 17.10
C GLY A 99 -27.79 -8.01 17.29
N TYR A 100 -27.58 -7.16 16.28
CA TYR A 100 -27.98 -5.76 16.30
C TYR A 100 -29.46 -5.59 16.67
N GLN A 101 -29.74 -4.78 17.70
CA GLN A 101 -31.10 -4.36 18.04
C GLN A 101 -31.15 -2.86 18.34
N PRO A 102 -31.96 -2.06 17.61
CA PRO A 102 -32.11 -0.64 17.90
C PRO A 102 -32.86 -0.45 19.22
N MET A 103 -32.37 0.47 20.05
CA MET A 103 -33.00 0.87 21.31
C MET A 103 -33.76 2.19 21.18
N GLY A 104 -33.34 3.06 20.24
CA GLY A 104 -34.06 4.29 19.93
C GLY A 104 -33.21 5.33 19.22
N THR A 105 -33.87 6.23 18.51
CA THR A 105 -33.26 7.40 17.87
C THR A 105 -33.88 8.65 18.46
N PHE A 106 -33.05 9.62 18.87
CA PHE A 106 -33.52 10.86 19.49
C PHE A 106 -32.68 12.06 19.03
N PRO A 107 -33.28 13.27 18.99
CA PRO A 107 -32.56 14.47 18.59
C PRO A 107 -31.49 14.85 19.62
N VAL A 108 -30.42 15.47 19.15
CA VAL A 108 -29.37 16.06 19.99
C VAL A 108 -29.26 17.54 19.66
N SER A 109 -29.15 18.38 20.69
CA SER A 109 -28.83 19.79 20.52
C SER A 109 -27.35 20.02 20.83
N ALA A 110 -26.63 20.65 19.90
CA ALA A 110 -25.24 21.04 20.05
C ALA A 110 -25.07 22.48 19.57
N ALA A 111 -24.27 23.28 20.28
CA ALA A 111 -24.14 24.71 19.96
C ALA A 111 -23.47 24.90 18.59
N GLY A 112 -24.02 25.74 17.73
CA GLY A 112 -23.49 25.98 16.38
C GLY A 112 -23.70 24.83 15.39
N VAL A 113 -24.40 23.76 15.77
CA VAL A 113 -24.76 22.63 14.89
C VAL A 113 -26.23 22.76 14.51
N SER A 114 -26.52 22.76 13.21
CA SER A 114 -27.90 22.90 12.71
C SER A 114 -28.70 21.60 12.74
N ASP A 115 -28.03 20.45 12.71
CA ASP A 115 -28.68 19.13 12.69
C ASP A 115 -27.79 18.06 13.35
N ALA A 116 -28.35 17.37 14.35
CA ALA A 116 -27.70 16.29 15.06
C ALA A 116 -28.71 15.26 15.59
N VAL A 117 -28.31 13.99 15.55
CA VAL A 117 -29.12 12.86 15.99
C VAL A 117 -28.27 11.86 16.76
N ALA A 118 -28.87 11.23 17.77
CA ALA A 118 -28.28 10.10 18.46
C ALA A 118 -29.10 8.83 18.24
N HIS A 119 -28.41 7.69 18.22
CA HIS A 119 -28.99 6.37 18.08
C HIS A 119 -28.34 5.39 19.05
N ASP A 120 -29.15 4.77 19.89
CA ASP A 120 -28.72 3.71 20.79
C ASP A 120 -29.12 2.34 20.23
N PHE A 121 -28.24 1.36 20.38
CA PHE A 121 -28.46 -0.01 19.94
C PHE A 121 -27.65 -1.00 20.76
N THR A 122 -28.04 -2.27 20.76
CA THR A 122 -27.24 -3.38 21.28
C THR A 122 -26.66 -4.21 20.14
N TYR A 123 -25.53 -4.86 20.39
CA TYR A 123 -24.88 -5.79 19.45
C TYR A 123 -23.91 -6.72 20.19
N PHE A 124 -23.43 -7.76 19.53
CA PHE A 124 -22.33 -8.60 19.98
C PHE A 124 -21.07 -8.27 19.19
N PRO A 125 -19.96 -7.88 19.85
CA PRO A 125 -18.69 -7.73 19.17
C PRO A 125 -18.22 -9.06 18.58
N PRO A 126 -17.43 -9.05 17.49
CA PRO A 126 -16.84 -10.25 16.95
C PRO A 126 -16.08 -11.02 18.04
N GLN A 127 -16.33 -12.33 18.13
CA GLN A 127 -15.66 -13.24 19.09
C GLN A 127 -15.96 -12.98 20.58
N SER A 128 -16.92 -12.10 20.91
CA SER A 128 -17.37 -11.87 22.29
C SER A 128 -18.79 -12.39 22.51
N PRO A 129 -19.03 -13.27 23.49
CA PRO A 129 -20.38 -13.70 23.87
C PRO A 129 -21.11 -12.64 24.72
N VAL A 130 -20.43 -11.55 25.11
CA VAL A 130 -21.00 -10.50 25.96
C VAL A 130 -21.63 -9.42 25.08
N PRO A 131 -22.91 -9.05 25.31
CA PRO A 131 -23.56 -7.99 24.55
C PRO A 131 -23.00 -6.62 24.94
N PHE A 132 -22.89 -5.75 23.95
CA PHE A 132 -22.48 -4.35 24.07
C PHE A 132 -23.64 -3.45 23.71
N THR A 133 -23.70 -2.29 24.36
CA THR A 133 -24.59 -1.18 24.00
C THR A 133 -23.74 -0.08 23.39
N GLY A 134 -24.09 0.30 22.16
CA GLY A 134 -23.52 1.40 21.42
C GLY A 134 -24.44 2.62 21.46
N ARG A 135 -23.83 3.81 21.47
CA ARG A 135 -24.47 5.08 21.15
C ARG A 135 -23.71 5.72 20.01
N VAL A 136 -24.38 6.00 18.91
CA VAL A 136 -23.85 6.84 17.84
C VAL A 136 -24.46 8.22 17.96
N VAL A 137 -23.65 9.28 17.86
CA VAL A 137 -24.12 10.65 17.70
C VAL A 137 -23.56 11.17 16.38
N VAL A 138 -24.46 11.53 15.45
CA VAL A 138 -24.13 12.11 14.16
C VAL A 138 -24.47 13.60 14.19
N LEU A 139 -23.53 14.43 13.75
CA LEU A 139 -23.73 15.85 13.53
C LEU A 139 -23.24 16.21 12.12
N VAL A 140 -23.94 17.15 11.48
CA VAL A 140 -23.53 17.70 10.19
C VAL A 140 -23.08 19.14 10.40
N VAL A 141 -21.83 19.42 10.04
CA VAL A 141 -21.23 20.76 10.11
C VAL A 141 -20.60 21.06 8.76
N GLY A 142 -21.08 22.11 8.10
CA GLY A 142 -20.69 22.43 6.72
C GLY A 142 -21.06 21.30 5.77
N ASN A 143 -20.05 20.77 5.06
CA ASN A 143 -20.18 19.67 4.11
C ASN A 143 -19.59 18.35 4.66
N ALA A 144 -19.50 18.18 5.97
CA ALA A 144 -18.98 16.98 6.59
C ALA A 144 -19.92 16.47 7.70
N SER A 145 -19.95 15.15 7.87
CA SER A 145 -20.52 14.52 9.05
C SER A 145 -19.41 14.20 10.05
N TYR A 146 -19.75 14.37 11.31
CA TYR A 146 -18.95 13.96 12.45
C TYR A 146 -19.73 12.91 13.21
N THR A 147 -19.10 11.79 13.49
CA THR A 147 -19.74 10.65 14.13
C THR A 147 -18.99 10.31 15.40
N PHE A 148 -19.64 10.53 16.54
CA PHE A 148 -19.19 9.99 17.82
C PHE A 148 -19.75 8.59 17.97
N PHE A 149 -18.90 7.61 18.19
CA PHE A 149 -19.30 6.25 18.56
C PHE A 149 -18.86 5.97 19.99
N PHE A 150 -19.84 5.77 20.87
CA PHE A 150 -19.62 5.31 22.23
C PHE A 150 -20.02 3.85 22.35
N ASN A 151 -19.25 3.06 23.09
CA ASN A 151 -19.59 1.67 23.38
C ASN A 151 -19.24 1.28 24.81
N THR A 152 -19.94 0.28 25.32
CA THR A 152 -19.69 -0.39 26.60
C THR A 152 -20.36 -1.75 26.56
N THR A 153 -19.94 -2.69 27.40
CA THR A 153 -20.75 -3.84 27.77
C THR A 153 -22.15 -3.40 28.24
N SER A 154 -23.21 -4.06 27.77
CA SER A 154 -24.61 -3.63 27.97
C SER A 154 -25.01 -3.54 29.43
N SER A 155 -24.49 -4.41 30.29
CA SER A 155 -24.75 -4.38 31.74
C SER A 155 -24.27 -3.09 32.41
N PHE A 156 -23.23 -2.45 31.87
CA PHE A 156 -22.65 -1.22 32.41
C PHE A 156 -23.25 0.05 31.80
N PHE A 157 -23.97 -0.05 30.67
CA PHE A 157 -24.56 1.11 30.00
C PHE A 157 -25.40 2.02 30.90
N PRO A 158 -26.28 1.51 31.79
CA PRO A 158 -27.04 2.36 32.71
C PRO A 158 -26.16 3.24 33.61
N SER A 159 -24.95 2.77 33.93
CA SER A 159 -23.99 3.45 34.81
C SER A 159 -23.10 4.45 34.07
N VAL A 160 -22.84 4.26 32.78
CA VAL A 160 -21.93 5.11 32.00
C VAL A 160 -22.65 6.05 31.01
N LYS A 161 -23.93 5.83 30.71
CA LYS A 161 -24.70 6.67 29.77
C LYS A 161 -24.74 8.16 30.15
N GLY A 162 -24.61 8.47 31.44
CA GLY A 162 -24.49 9.86 31.92
C GLY A 162 -23.19 10.51 31.45
N SER A 163 -22.07 9.80 31.57
CA SER A 163 -20.76 10.25 31.08
C SER A 163 -20.75 10.43 29.56
N PHE A 164 -21.45 9.56 28.81
CA PHE A 164 -21.62 9.73 27.37
C PHE A 164 -22.42 11.00 27.07
N GLY A 165 -23.51 11.21 27.82
CA GLY A 165 -24.35 12.40 27.73
C GLY A 165 -23.61 13.70 28.03
N GLU A 166 -22.69 13.71 29.01
CA GLU A 166 -21.85 14.88 29.31
C GLU A 166 -20.95 15.27 28.13
N VAL A 167 -20.32 14.28 27.47
CA VAL A 167 -19.56 14.53 26.24
C VAL A 167 -20.50 15.10 25.17
N THR A 168 -21.63 14.44 24.90
CA THR A 168 -22.59 14.88 23.88
C THR A 168 -23.12 16.29 24.12
N ALA A 169 -23.45 16.63 25.36
CA ALA A 169 -23.99 17.95 25.73
C ALA A 169 -22.95 19.07 25.61
N SER A 170 -21.66 18.73 25.65
CA SER A 170 -20.56 19.70 25.52
C SER A 170 -20.15 19.98 24.08
N ILE A 171 -20.74 19.29 23.09
CA ILE A 171 -20.39 19.44 21.68
C ILE A 171 -20.74 20.84 21.19
N GLN A 172 -19.79 21.48 20.54
CA GLN A 172 -19.94 22.78 19.91
C GLN A 172 -19.26 22.75 18.53
N ALA A 173 -19.96 23.21 17.50
CA ALA A 173 -19.31 23.57 16.25
C ALA A 173 -18.50 24.85 16.50
N VAL A 174 -17.25 24.84 16.07
CA VAL A 174 -16.44 26.05 15.99
C VAL A 174 -16.76 26.65 14.63
N PRO A 175 -17.36 27.85 14.57
CA PRO A 175 -17.51 28.54 13.30
C PRO A 175 -16.13 28.61 12.66
N LYS A 176 -15.99 28.07 11.46
CA LYS A 176 -14.87 28.43 10.61
C LYS A 176 -14.86 29.96 10.61
N PRO A 177 -13.72 30.63 10.87
CA PRO A 177 -13.62 32.05 10.57
C PRO A 177 -14.24 32.24 9.18
N PRO A 178 -15.09 33.28 8.95
CA PRO A 178 -15.69 33.51 7.64
C PRO A 178 -14.56 33.31 6.65
N VAL A 179 -14.78 32.44 5.66
CA VAL A 179 -13.77 32.11 4.66
C VAL A 179 -13.19 33.45 4.23
N GLN A 180 -12.02 33.79 4.78
CA GLN A 180 -11.16 34.75 4.14
C GLN A 180 -11.08 34.14 2.76
N GLU A 181 -11.51 34.89 1.73
CA GLU A 181 -11.24 34.54 0.35
C GLU A 181 -9.95 33.74 0.40
N VAL A 182 -10.03 32.43 0.12
CA VAL A 182 -8.81 31.65 0.10
C VAL A 182 -8.04 32.37 -0.97
N LYS A 183 -7.08 33.21 -0.55
CA LYS A 183 -6.11 33.80 -1.44
C LYS A 183 -5.60 32.56 -2.12
N LYS A 184 -6.05 32.35 -3.35
CA LYS A 184 -5.70 31.20 -4.19
C LYS A 184 -4.24 30.98 -3.88
N ALA A 185 -3.90 29.87 -3.22
CA ALA A 185 -2.53 29.67 -2.77
C ALA A 185 -1.65 30.01 -3.97
N GLU A 186 -0.70 30.94 -3.80
CA GLU A 186 0.03 31.42 -4.97
C GLU A 186 0.61 30.21 -5.71
N PRO A 187 0.57 30.20 -7.06
CA PRO A 187 1.04 29.06 -7.83
C PRO A 187 2.41 28.62 -7.31
N ARG A 188 2.51 27.38 -6.86
CA ARG A 188 3.75 26.86 -6.25
C ARG A 188 4.29 25.71 -7.08
N THR A 189 5.61 25.62 -7.15
CA THR A 189 6.27 24.46 -7.73
C THR A 189 6.40 23.36 -6.68
N VAL A 190 6.02 22.14 -7.04
CA VAL A 190 6.24 20.92 -6.25
C VAL A 190 7.11 19.96 -7.04
N GLU A 191 7.79 19.06 -6.33
CA GLU A 191 8.64 18.04 -6.94
C GLU A 191 8.16 16.64 -6.55
N GLU A 192 7.88 15.81 -7.56
CA GLU A 192 7.38 14.45 -7.40
C GLU A 192 8.13 13.51 -8.31
N HIS A 193 8.75 12.47 -7.74
CA HIS A 193 9.36 11.37 -8.49
C HIS A 193 10.30 11.80 -9.63
N GLY A 194 11.02 12.91 -9.45
CA GLY A 194 11.93 13.46 -10.46
C GLY A 194 11.26 14.39 -11.48
N PHE A 195 10.03 14.85 -11.22
CA PHE A 195 9.33 15.88 -11.98
C PHE A 195 9.01 17.09 -11.13
N LYS A 196 9.36 18.27 -11.62
CA LYS A 196 8.87 19.56 -11.11
C LYS A 196 7.60 19.93 -11.84
N MET A 197 6.56 20.29 -11.09
CA MET A 197 5.26 20.71 -11.64
C MET A 197 4.72 21.90 -10.87
N THR A 198 3.94 22.74 -11.54
CA THR A 198 3.30 23.91 -10.96
C THR A 198 1.88 23.57 -10.57
N LEU A 199 1.57 23.74 -9.29
CA LEU A 199 0.21 23.66 -8.77
C LEU A 199 -0.37 25.07 -8.72
N ALA A 200 -1.37 25.34 -9.57
CA ALA A 200 -2.06 26.61 -9.62
C ALA A 200 -2.88 26.88 -8.34
N GLY A 201 -3.27 28.13 -8.15
CA GLY A 201 -4.10 28.53 -7.02
C GLY A 201 -5.45 27.80 -7.01
N GLY A 202 -5.66 27.04 -5.95
CA GLY A 202 -6.76 26.09 -5.76
C GLY A 202 -6.28 24.70 -5.33
N TRP A 203 -5.04 24.34 -5.64
CA TRP A 203 -4.40 23.11 -5.15
C TRP A 203 -3.77 23.28 -3.78
N SER A 204 -3.95 22.30 -2.91
CA SER A 204 -3.40 22.26 -1.54
C SER A 204 -2.96 20.85 -1.18
N ASP A 205 -2.03 20.74 -0.22
CA ASP A 205 -1.64 19.46 0.38
C ASP A 205 -2.85 18.86 1.12
N SER A 206 -3.11 17.57 0.90
CA SER A 206 -4.25 16.90 1.55
C SER A 206 -4.00 16.58 3.03
N GLY A 207 -2.72 16.41 3.40
CA GLY A 207 -2.30 15.86 4.70
C GLY A 207 -2.63 14.37 4.90
N ASP A 208 -3.13 13.69 3.86
CA ASP A 208 -3.54 12.29 3.90
C ASP A 208 -2.39 11.37 3.49
N ALA A 209 -1.81 10.67 4.46
CA ALA A 209 -0.65 9.79 4.23
C ALA A 209 -0.96 8.58 3.34
N MET A 210 -2.24 8.20 3.18
CA MET A 210 -2.66 7.01 2.43
C MET A 210 -3.59 7.35 1.24
N GLY A 211 -3.85 8.63 1.00
CA GLY A 211 -4.80 9.12 0.00
C GLY A 211 -4.16 10.01 -1.06
N ALA A 212 -4.98 10.84 -1.70
CA ALA A 212 -4.49 11.81 -2.68
C ALA A 212 -3.48 12.74 -2.03
N LYS A 213 -2.34 13.00 -2.68
CA LYS A 213 -1.33 13.91 -2.12
C LYS A 213 -1.81 15.36 -2.15
N TYR A 214 -2.52 15.72 -3.22
CA TYR A 214 -3.03 17.08 -3.42
C TYR A 214 -4.54 17.08 -3.67
N ARG A 215 -5.19 18.16 -3.22
CA ARG A 215 -6.62 18.41 -3.41
C ARG A 215 -6.85 19.77 -4.05
N TYR A 216 -7.75 19.81 -5.01
CA TYR A 216 -8.19 21.02 -5.69
C TYR A 216 -9.55 21.47 -5.16
N ALA A 217 -9.62 22.74 -4.77
CA ALA A 217 -10.86 23.40 -4.39
C ALA A 217 -11.29 24.43 -5.46
N GLY A 218 -12.60 24.53 -5.67
CA GLY A 218 -13.22 25.55 -6.51
C GLY A 218 -13.14 26.96 -5.91
N ALA A 219 -13.64 27.95 -6.65
CA ALA A 219 -13.68 29.35 -6.19
C ALA A 219 -14.59 29.56 -4.96
N ASP A 220 -15.55 28.67 -4.77
CA ASP A 220 -16.45 28.57 -3.62
C ASP A 220 -15.81 27.86 -2.41
N GLY A 221 -14.55 27.42 -2.54
CA GLY A 221 -13.82 26.66 -1.52
C GLY A 221 -14.26 25.19 -1.41
N GLN A 222 -15.19 24.72 -2.25
CA GLN A 222 -15.62 23.33 -2.25
C GLN A 222 -14.55 22.45 -2.88
N TYR A 223 -14.34 21.27 -2.30
CA TYR A 223 -13.42 20.28 -2.85
C TYR A 223 -13.98 19.69 -4.15
N LEU A 224 -13.18 19.68 -5.22
CA LEU A 224 -13.62 19.24 -6.55
C LEU A 224 -12.79 18.10 -7.12
N ALA A 225 -11.51 17.99 -6.79
CA ALA A 225 -10.66 16.95 -7.36
C ALA A 225 -9.43 16.59 -6.49
N SER A 226 -8.91 15.40 -6.71
CA SER A 226 -7.69 14.87 -6.10
C SER A 226 -6.62 14.62 -7.15
N PHE A 227 -5.36 14.72 -6.75
CA PHE A 227 -4.20 14.38 -7.57
C PHE A 227 -3.26 13.41 -6.82
N PHE A 228 -2.93 12.31 -7.51
CA PHE A 228 -2.11 11.19 -7.05
C PHE A 228 -0.86 11.07 -7.94
N PRO A 229 0.31 11.52 -7.46
CA PRO A 229 1.58 11.21 -8.11
C PRO A 229 2.07 9.85 -7.59
N PHE A 230 1.73 8.75 -8.29
CA PHE A 230 2.13 7.40 -7.85
C PHE A 230 3.62 7.13 -8.06
N GLY A 231 4.23 7.80 -9.05
CA GLY A 231 5.64 7.67 -9.36
C GLY A 231 5.95 6.55 -10.34
N LYS A 232 7.14 5.95 -10.20
CA LYS A 232 7.65 4.91 -11.11
C LYS A 232 6.86 3.61 -10.95
N ASP A 233 6.33 3.08 -12.04
CA ASP A 233 5.70 1.76 -12.10
C ASP A 233 6.61 0.78 -12.84
N GLU A 234 7.24 -0.11 -12.06
CA GLU A 234 8.19 -1.09 -12.58
C GLU A 234 7.50 -2.17 -13.43
N LYS A 235 6.27 -2.56 -13.08
CA LYS A 235 5.48 -3.52 -13.85
C LYS A 235 5.09 -2.93 -15.21
N ALA A 236 4.75 -1.64 -15.23
CA ALA A 236 4.52 -0.92 -16.47
C ALA A 236 5.79 -0.80 -17.32
N GLY A 237 6.95 -0.55 -16.71
CA GLY A 237 8.24 -0.55 -17.42
C GLY A 237 8.55 -1.89 -18.09
N VAL A 238 8.31 -3.00 -17.40
CA VAL A 238 8.48 -4.36 -17.95
C VAL A 238 7.50 -4.63 -19.09
N THR A 239 6.24 -4.25 -18.93
CA THR A 239 5.21 -4.39 -19.97
C THR A 239 5.57 -3.60 -21.23
N ALA A 240 6.06 -2.37 -21.06
CA ALA A 240 6.53 -1.52 -22.14
C ALA A 240 7.74 -2.14 -22.87
N LEU A 241 8.69 -2.72 -22.14
CA LEU A 241 9.84 -3.41 -22.73
C LEU A 241 9.41 -4.57 -23.63
N PHE A 242 8.56 -5.48 -23.12
CA PHE A 242 8.05 -6.60 -23.91
C PHE A 242 7.32 -6.15 -25.16
N ALA A 243 6.48 -5.12 -25.04
CA ALA A 243 5.79 -4.55 -26.18
C ALA A 243 6.77 -4.04 -27.24
N LEU A 244 7.82 -3.32 -26.85
CA LEU A 244 8.87 -2.84 -27.78
C LEU A 244 9.61 -3.99 -28.46
N MET A 245 9.96 -5.05 -27.72
CA MET A 245 10.62 -6.25 -28.27
C MET A 245 9.74 -6.94 -29.33
N GLU A 246 8.43 -6.95 -29.12
CA GLU A 246 7.43 -7.48 -30.06
C GLU A 246 7.02 -6.47 -31.15
N LYS A 247 7.68 -5.31 -31.22
CA LYS A 247 7.35 -4.21 -32.15
C LYS A 247 5.90 -3.69 -32.02
N ARG A 248 5.35 -3.77 -30.81
CA ARG A 248 4.06 -3.18 -30.41
C ARG A 248 4.28 -1.84 -29.71
N ASP A 249 3.22 -1.03 -29.67
CA ASP A 249 3.26 0.24 -28.94
C ASP A 249 3.33 0.00 -27.43
N ALA A 250 4.36 0.55 -26.79
CA ALA A 250 4.65 0.39 -25.38
C ALA A 250 3.54 0.95 -24.47
N LEU A 251 3.05 2.16 -24.76
CA LEU A 251 2.08 2.83 -23.91
C LEU A 251 0.69 2.20 -24.04
N GLU A 252 0.28 1.77 -25.24
CA GLU A 252 -0.96 1.00 -25.41
C GLU A 252 -0.90 -0.33 -24.65
N ALA A 253 0.23 -1.03 -24.71
CA ALA A 253 0.40 -2.30 -23.98
C ALA A 253 0.33 -2.10 -22.47
N VAL A 254 0.95 -1.03 -21.95
CA VAL A 254 0.86 -0.66 -20.54
C VAL A 254 -0.57 -0.30 -20.16
N LEU A 255 -1.26 0.53 -20.94
CA LEU A 255 -2.65 0.89 -20.68
C LEU A 255 -3.54 -0.37 -20.65
N ALA A 256 -3.40 -1.25 -21.64
CA ALA A 256 -4.16 -2.51 -21.69
C ALA A 256 -3.90 -3.38 -20.46
N SER A 257 -2.64 -3.46 -20.00
CA SER A 257 -2.29 -4.18 -18.78
C SER A 257 -2.93 -3.54 -17.54
N LYS A 258 -2.94 -2.21 -17.43
CA LYS A 258 -3.57 -1.50 -16.30
C LYS A 258 -5.08 -1.64 -16.29
N VAL A 259 -5.73 -1.59 -17.45
CA VAL A 259 -7.17 -1.83 -17.58
C VAL A 259 -7.51 -3.22 -17.05
N ARG A 260 -6.77 -4.25 -17.47
CA ARG A 260 -6.98 -5.65 -17.06
C ARG A 260 -6.69 -5.88 -15.58
N ASP A 261 -5.56 -5.38 -15.08
CA ASP A 261 -5.02 -5.81 -13.78
C ASP A 261 -5.33 -4.84 -12.63
N SER A 262 -5.58 -3.56 -12.94
CA SER A 262 -5.68 -2.50 -11.93
C SER A 262 -7.02 -1.79 -11.97
N PHE A 263 -7.48 -1.30 -13.12
CA PHE A 263 -8.66 -0.44 -13.18
C PHE A 263 -9.96 -1.16 -12.83
N GLN A 264 -10.07 -2.45 -13.18
CA GLN A 264 -11.18 -3.31 -12.75
C GLN A 264 -11.28 -3.45 -11.22
N THR A 265 -10.19 -3.20 -10.47
CA THR A 265 -10.21 -3.31 -9.01
C THR A 265 -10.84 -2.09 -8.31
N TYR A 266 -10.97 -0.96 -9.03
CA TYR A 266 -11.55 0.29 -8.53
C TYR A 266 -13.08 0.30 -8.57
N GLY A 267 -13.71 -0.64 -9.30
CA GLY A 267 -15.15 -0.72 -9.48
C GLY A 267 -15.51 -1.13 -10.90
N ASP A 268 -16.77 -0.93 -11.26
CA ASP A 268 -17.28 -1.09 -12.61
C ASP A 268 -16.64 -0.03 -13.51
N TYR A 269 -15.59 -0.46 -14.19
CA TYR A 269 -14.79 0.36 -15.09
C TYR A 269 -15.53 0.59 -16.41
N THR A 270 -15.58 1.84 -16.87
CA THR A 270 -16.08 2.22 -18.19
C THR A 270 -15.14 3.23 -18.84
N PRO A 271 -14.51 2.93 -20.00
CA PRO A 271 -13.64 3.88 -20.68
C PRO A 271 -14.46 5.06 -21.21
N VAL A 272 -13.90 6.25 -21.14
CA VAL A 272 -14.52 7.49 -21.64
C VAL A 272 -13.73 8.03 -22.84
N GLY A 273 -12.40 8.04 -22.76
CA GLY A 273 -11.56 8.45 -23.87
C GLY A 273 -10.08 8.20 -23.62
N THR A 274 -9.33 8.01 -24.71
CA THR A 274 -7.87 7.87 -24.66
C THR A 274 -7.25 8.86 -25.64
N ALA A 275 -6.22 9.57 -25.21
CA ALA A 275 -5.48 10.52 -26.04
C ALA A 275 -3.97 10.41 -25.83
N ARG A 276 -3.21 10.69 -26.88
CA ARG A 276 -1.75 10.81 -26.83
C ARG A 276 -1.35 12.27 -26.64
N ARG A 277 -0.31 12.50 -25.86
CA ARG A 277 0.34 13.82 -25.75
C ARG A 277 1.80 13.67 -25.31
N LYS A 278 2.53 14.79 -25.32
CA LYS A 278 3.82 14.89 -24.64
C LYS A 278 3.62 15.43 -23.22
N VAL A 279 4.31 14.86 -22.25
CA VAL A 279 4.40 15.36 -20.87
C VAL A 279 5.87 15.40 -20.48
N ALA A 280 6.36 16.56 -20.04
CA ALA A 280 7.78 16.77 -19.76
C ALA A 280 8.73 16.35 -20.91
N GLY A 281 8.28 16.50 -22.17
CA GLY A 281 9.03 16.09 -23.37
C GLY A 281 8.97 14.59 -23.70
N SER A 282 8.38 13.77 -22.84
CA SER A 282 8.25 12.31 -22.99
C SER A 282 6.89 11.93 -23.57
N ASP A 283 6.80 10.77 -24.21
CA ASP A 283 5.52 10.24 -24.70
C ASP A 283 4.61 9.84 -23.56
N ALA A 284 3.33 10.20 -23.68
CA ALA A 284 2.33 9.89 -22.67
C ALA A 284 0.97 9.51 -23.28
N ILE A 285 0.26 8.65 -22.56
CA ILE A 285 -1.16 8.39 -22.76
C ILE A 285 -1.94 9.04 -21.62
N ILE A 286 -3.01 9.75 -21.99
CA ILE A 286 -4.07 10.17 -21.08
C ILE A 286 -5.27 9.26 -21.33
N HIS A 287 -5.75 8.61 -20.27
CA HIS A 287 -6.89 7.73 -20.32
C HIS A 287 -7.92 8.18 -19.28
N ASP A 288 -9.06 8.66 -19.79
CA ASP A 288 -10.20 9.05 -18.99
C ASP A 288 -11.15 7.86 -18.87
N PHE A 289 -11.55 7.54 -17.65
CA PHE A 289 -12.50 6.46 -17.39
C PHE A 289 -13.37 6.75 -16.18
N ARG A 290 -14.55 6.16 -16.19
CA ARG A 290 -15.48 6.14 -15.07
C ARG A 290 -15.28 4.88 -14.26
N SER A 291 -15.33 5.00 -12.95
CA SER A 291 -15.45 3.85 -12.06
C SER A 291 -16.70 4.01 -11.20
N ARG A 292 -17.57 3.01 -11.20
CA ARG A 292 -18.73 2.96 -10.31
C ARG A 292 -18.54 1.85 -9.30
N LYS A 293 -18.69 2.16 -8.02
CA LYS A 293 -18.68 1.16 -6.96
C LYS A 293 -19.82 1.46 -6.02
N GLU A 294 -20.77 0.53 -5.95
CA GLU A 294 -22.01 0.70 -5.18
C GLU A 294 -22.75 1.98 -5.64
N ASN A 295 -22.97 2.92 -4.73
CA ASN A 295 -23.67 4.20 -5.01
C ASN A 295 -22.70 5.35 -5.31
N THR A 296 -21.40 5.10 -5.41
CA THR A 296 -20.40 6.14 -5.71
C THR A 296 -19.93 6.02 -7.14
N GLU A 297 -20.02 7.12 -7.88
CA GLU A 297 -19.46 7.26 -9.22
C GLU A 297 -18.33 8.28 -9.18
N VAL A 298 -17.16 7.89 -9.70
CA VAL A 298 -15.99 8.78 -9.81
C VAL A 298 -15.47 8.78 -11.24
N MET A 299 -14.87 9.89 -11.63
CA MET A 299 -14.18 10.05 -12.90
C MET A 299 -12.68 10.14 -12.66
N PHE A 300 -11.94 9.35 -13.40
CA PHE A 300 -10.49 9.35 -13.43
C PHE A 300 -9.98 9.96 -14.73
N ARG A 301 -8.90 10.74 -14.61
CA ARG A 301 -7.97 11.03 -15.68
C ARG A 301 -6.62 10.46 -15.30
N TRP A 302 -6.23 9.39 -15.98
CA TRP A 302 -4.97 8.69 -15.73
C TRP A 302 -3.94 9.05 -16.79
N CYS A 303 -2.74 9.45 -16.36
CA CYS A 303 -1.62 9.79 -17.23
C CYS A 303 -0.48 8.80 -17.02
N ILE A 304 -0.10 8.13 -18.09
CA ILE A 304 1.00 7.17 -18.16
C ILE A 304 2.09 7.82 -19.00
N VAL A 305 3.26 8.09 -18.42
CA VAL A 305 4.40 8.74 -19.09
C VAL A 305 5.53 7.73 -19.24
N ALA A 306 6.03 7.53 -20.47
CA ALA A 306 7.19 6.69 -20.74
C ALA A 306 8.42 7.56 -20.99
N VAL A 307 9.36 7.55 -20.05
CA VAL A 307 10.64 8.28 -20.13
C VAL A 307 11.71 7.35 -20.68
N SER A 308 12.18 7.61 -21.90
CA SER A 308 13.28 6.85 -22.52
C SER A 308 14.63 7.29 -21.95
N ALA A 309 15.48 6.33 -21.61
CA ALA A 309 16.83 6.58 -21.09
C ALA A 309 17.89 6.83 -22.19
N VAL A 310 17.53 6.70 -23.47
CA VAL A 310 18.49 6.71 -24.60
C VAL A 310 18.01 7.65 -25.71
N PRO A 311 18.90 8.46 -26.32
CA PRO A 311 18.56 9.26 -27.50
C PRO A 311 18.19 8.36 -28.71
N PRO A 312 17.36 8.86 -29.65
CA PRO A 312 16.69 8.06 -30.69
C PRO A 312 17.58 7.35 -31.73
N ASN A 313 18.91 7.35 -31.57
CA ASN A 313 19.88 6.89 -32.58
C ASN A 313 20.63 5.58 -32.24
N GLU A 314 20.27 4.87 -31.17
CA GLU A 314 20.87 3.57 -30.83
C GLU A 314 19.96 2.39 -31.22
N THR A 315 20.57 1.31 -31.72
CA THR A 315 19.90 0.07 -32.16
C THR A 315 19.45 -0.83 -31.01
N THR A 316 19.70 -0.45 -29.76
CA THR A 316 19.37 -1.22 -28.56
C THR A 316 18.00 -0.82 -28.02
N ILE A 317 17.08 -1.79 -27.92
CA ILE A 317 15.79 -1.59 -27.24
C ILE A 317 16.06 -1.50 -25.74
N VAL A 318 15.85 -0.33 -25.15
CA VAL A 318 15.98 -0.10 -23.70
C VAL A 318 14.60 0.10 -23.11
N ALA A 319 14.37 -0.49 -21.94
CA ALA A 319 13.11 -0.34 -21.20
C ALA A 319 12.88 1.13 -20.84
N PRO A 320 11.75 1.74 -21.22
CA PRO A 320 11.42 3.07 -20.73
C PRO A 320 11.07 3.00 -19.24
N THR A 321 11.43 4.05 -18.51
CA THR A 321 10.91 4.21 -17.15
C THR A 321 9.50 4.76 -17.24
N VAL A 322 8.52 4.01 -16.75
CA VAL A 322 7.10 4.41 -16.82
C VAL A 322 6.67 5.04 -15.51
N TYR A 323 5.97 6.17 -15.59
CA TYR A 323 5.42 6.91 -14.45
C TYR A 323 3.91 7.06 -14.56
N ASP A 324 3.24 7.04 -13.42
CA ASP A 324 1.79 7.22 -13.32
C ASP A 324 1.41 8.45 -12.50
N PHE A 325 0.49 9.22 -13.07
CA PHE A 325 -0.16 10.37 -12.44
C PHE A 325 -1.67 10.21 -12.63
N ALA A 326 -2.45 10.30 -11.56
CA ALA A 326 -3.90 10.19 -11.66
C ALA A 326 -4.60 11.40 -11.03
N PHE A 327 -5.61 11.90 -11.74
CA PHE A 327 -6.56 12.87 -11.23
C PHE A 327 -7.91 12.19 -11.04
N LEU A 328 -8.59 12.50 -9.94
CA LEU A 328 -9.88 11.92 -9.58
C LEU A 328 -10.86 13.02 -9.21
N THR A 329 -12.10 12.92 -9.67
CA THR A 329 -13.21 13.70 -9.14
C THR A 329 -14.39 12.81 -8.78
N SER A 330 -15.04 13.14 -7.66
CA SER A 330 -16.34 12.60 -7.25
C SER A 330 -17.53 13.38 -7.80
N HIS A 331 -17.27 14.34 -8.72
CA HIS A 331 -18.28 15.15 -9.41
C HIS A 331 -18.22 14.87 -10.92
N PRO A 332 -18.78 13.74 -11.40
CA PRO A 332 -18.70 13.34 -12.81
C PRO A 332 -19.27 14.39 -13.78
N ASP A 333 -20.29 15.12 -13.35
CA ASP A 333 -20.94 16.23 -14.05
C ASP A 333 -20.00 17.40 -14.31
N ARG A 334 -18.96 17.56 -13.48
CA ARG A 334 -17.97 18.65 -13.58
C ARG A 334 -16.66 18.20 -14.20
N PHE A 335 -16.54 16.94 -14.64
CA PHE A 335 -15.27 16.40 -15.11
C PHE A 335 -14.71 17.19 -16.31
N GLU A 336 -15.54 17.56 -17.29
CA GLU A 336 -15.11 18.35 -18.45
C GLU A 336 -14.58 19.74 -18.06
N GLU A 337 -15.17 20.36 -17.03
CA GLU A 337 -14.69 21.66 -16.50
C GLU A 337 -13.33 21.52 -15.80
N LEU A 338 -13.03 20.36 -15.23
CA LEU A 338 -11.81 20.08 -14.49
C LEU A 338 -10.65 19.63 -15.39
N LYS A 339 -10.93 19.16 -16.61
CA LYS A 339 -9.90 18.73 -17.57
C LYS A 339 -8.80 19.79 -17.78
N PRO A 340 -9.12 21.07 -18.05
CA PRO A 340 -8.09 22.11 -18.19
C PRO A 340 -7.26 22.32 -16.92
N VAL A 341 -7.83 22.08 -15.73
CA VAL A 341 -7.11 22.19 -14.45
C VAL A 341 -6.08 21.06 -14.31
N PHE A 342 -6.45 19.83 -14.70
CA PHE A 342 -5.53 18.69 -14.72
C PHE A 342 -4.45 18.85 -15.78
N ASP A 343 -4.84 19.30 -16.98
CA ASP A 343 -3.94 19.50 -18.10
C ASP A 343 -2.91 20.59 -17.79
N ALA A 344 -3.28 21.67 -17.09
CA ALA A 344 -2.34 22.68 -16.63
C ALA A 344 -1.23 22.13 -15.72
N VAL A 345 -1.54 21.15 -14.85
CA VAL A 345 -0.52 20.48 -14.04
C VAL A 345 0.42 19.68 -14.93
N LEU A 346 -0.12 18.88 -15.85
CA LEU A 346 0.66 18.06 -16.79
C LEU A 346 1.54 18.91 -17.72
N ASP A 347 1.00 20.02 -18.24
CA ASP A 347 1.71 20.95 -19.14
C ASP A 347 2.85 21.70 -18.44
N SER A 348 2.76 21.85 -17.12
CA SER A 348 3.82 22.48 -16.33
C SER A 348 4.97 21.53 -15.98
N MET A 349 4.83 20.23 -16.21
CA MET A 349 5.79 19.22 -15.78
C MET A 349 7.14 19.35 -16.52
N LYS A 350 8.23 19.32 -15.75
CA LYS A 350 9.62 19.31 -16.25
C LYS A 350 10.47 18.31 -15.43
N PRO A 351 11.46 17.64 -16.02
CA PRO A 351 12.37 16.79 -15.25
C PRO A 351 13.19 17.59 -14.22
N SER A 352 13.41 17.03 -13.02
CA SER A 352 14.15 17.67 -11.92
C SER A 352 15.66 17.79 -12.16
N SER A 353 16.23 16.95 -13.03
CA SER A 353 17.63 16.96 -13.46
C SER A 353 17.74 16.64 -14.95
N PRO A 354 18.73 17.20 -15.67
CA PRO A 354 19.04 16.77 -17.03
C PRO A 354 19.48 15.30 -17.03
N LEU A 355 19.08 14.54 -18.05
CA LEU A 355 19.33 13.10 -18.19
C LEU A 355 20.83 12.76 -18.06
N PRO A 356 21.22 11.62 -17.45
CA PRO A 356 22.60 11.21 -17.32
C PRO A 356 23.28 10.97 -18.69
N VAL A 357 24.48 11.50 -18.87
CA VAL A 357 25.39 11.16 -19.98
C VAL A 357 26.10 9.84 -19.64
N PRO A 358 26.24 8.89 -20.59
CA PRO A 358 26.75 7.55 -20.29
C PRO A 358 28.23 7.53 -19.87
N PRO A 359 28.60 6.66 -18.90
CA PRO A 359 29.99 6.33 -18.62
C PRO A 359 30.57 5.43 -19.72
N GLN A 360 31.80 5.73 -20.15
CA GLN A 360 32.54 4.95 -21.16
C GLN A 360 32.99 3.59 -20.61
N THR A 361 32.74 2.53 -21.39
CA THR A 361 33.12 1.14 -21.12
C THR A 361 34.58 0.85 -21.53
N PRO A 362 35.37 0.11 -20.73
CA PRO A 362 36.53 -0.64 -21.23
C PRO A 362 36.21 -2.12 -21.49
N ALA A 363 36.90 -2.65 -22.49
CA ALA A 363 36.64 -3.87 -23.26
C ALA A 363 36.75 -5.22 -22.52
N ALA A 364 36.09 -6.21 -23.12
CA ALA A 364 36.10 -7.64 -22.79
C ALA A 364 37.41 -8.36 -23.15
N GLN A 365 37.66 -9.52 -22.53
CA GLN A 365 38.53 -10.57 -23.05
C GLN A 365 37.86 -11.94 -22.99
N GLU A 366 37.96 -12.66 -24.11
CA GLU A 366 37.45 -14.01 -24.40
C GLU A 366 38.34 -15.12 -23.81
N GLY A 367 37.77 -16.33 -23.65
CA GLY A 367 38.56 -17.55 -23.45
C GLY A 367 37.80 -18.85 -23.11
N THR A 368 37.26 -19.52 -24.15
CA THR A 368 37.22 -20.98 -24.44
C THR A 368 36.81 -22.05 -23.39
N ALA A 369 36.01 -23.03 -23.85
CA ALA A 369 35.67 -24.32 -23.22
C ALA A 369 36.08 -25.51 -24.15
N PRO A 370 35.77 -26.80 -23.86
CA PRO A 370 36.28 -27.74 -22.84
C PRO A 370 36.78 -29.08 -23.47
N PRO A 371 36.93 -30.20 -22.72
CA PRO A 371 36.34 -31.46 -23.22
C PRO A 371 35.67 -32.39 -22.18
N SER A 372 34.90 -33.32 -22.74
CA SER A 372 33.87 -34.25 -22.19
C SER A 372 34.42 -35.63 -21.77
N GLY A 373 33.67 -36.40 -20.96
CA GLY A 373 33.80 -37.87 -20.94
C GLY A 373 33.04 -38.69 -19.85
N ALA A 374 32.09 -39.50 -20.33
CA ALA A 374 31.68 -40.87 -19.89
C ALA A 374 30.67 -41.12 -18.74
N ALA A 375 29.89 -42.20 -18.90
CA ALA A 375 28.55 -42.45 -18.36
C ALA A 375 28.36 -43.80 -17.61
N GLY A 376 27.37 -43.84 -16.69
CA GLY A 376 26.54 -44.99 -16.23
C GLY A 376 27.09 -45.91 -15.11
N PRO A 377 26.28 -46.76 -14.40
CA PRO A 377 24.81 -46.88 -14.31
C PRO A 377 24.21 -47.14 -12.88
N GLY A 378 22.89 -46.92 -12.68
CA GLY A 378 21.99 -47.88 -11.98
C GLY A 378 21.48 -47.66 -10.52
N LEU A 379 20.13 -47.59 -10.42
CA LEU A 379 19.20 -48.10 -9.37
C LEU A 379 18.82 -47.22 -8.13
N PRO A 380 17.59 -47.42 -7.57
CA PRO A 380 16.74 -46.32 -7.09
C PRO A 380 16.69 -46.12 -5.57
N GLU A 381 16.20 -44.93 -5.22
CA GLU A 381 15.44 -44.48 -4.03
C GLU A 381 16.04 -44.66 -2.62
N LEU A 382 16.10 -43.55 -1.88
CA LEU A 382 15.53 -43.38 -0.54
C LEU A 382 15.35 -41.87 -0.30
N GLU A 383 14.19 -41.48 0.22
CA GLU A 383 13.87 -40.10 0.61
C GLU A 383 14.75 -39.68 1.80
N ASP A 384 15.72 -38.81 1.57
CA ASP A 384 16.43 -38.09 2.64
C ASP A 384 15.80 -36.69 2.78
N GLU A 385 15.40 -36.36 4.01
CA GLU A 385 14.66 -35.15 4.43
C GLU A 385 15.40 -33.80 4.23
N GLU A 386 16.42 -33.71 3.38
CA GLU A 386 17.22 -32.50 3.14
C GLU A 386 17.19 -32.01 1.68
N VAL A 387 16.22 -32.48 0.88
CA VAL A 387 16.08 -32.09 -0.53
C VAL A 387 14.79 -31.32 -0.75
N PHE A 388 14.90 -30.08 -1.23
CA PHE A 388 13.75 -29.35 -1.78
C PHE A 388 13.49 -29.82 -3.20
N SER A 389 12.25 -30.24 -3.47
CA SER A 389 11.78 -30.54 -4.81
C SER A 389 10.86 -29.42 -5.28
N ALA A 390 11.08 -28.92 -6.50
CA ALA A 390 10.16 -27.97 -7.11
C ALA A 390 8.74 -28.60 -7.20
N PRO A 391 7.65 -27.83 -6.97
CA PRO A 391 6.28 -28.36 -7.02
C PRO A 391 5.91 -29.02 -8.36
N ASP A 392 6.58 -28.62 -9.44
CA ASP A 392 6.43 -29.15 -10.79
C ASP A 392 7.43 -30.27 -11.12
N GLY A 393 8.31 -30.63 -10.17
CA GLY A 393 9.31 -31.67 -10.30
C GLY A 393 10.44 -31.37 -11.30
N ARG A 394 10.61 -30.12 -11.75
CA ARG A 394 11.63 -29.74 -12.74
C ARG A 394 13.06 -29.78 -12.20
N PHE A 395 13.23 -29.58 -10.89
CA PHE A 395 14.54 -29.66 -10.26
C PHE A 395 14.45 -30.04 -8.78
N THR A 396 15.59 -30.40 -8.23
CA THR A 396 15.82 -30.62 -6.80
C THR A 396 17.00 -29.79 -6.31
N VAL A 397 16.93 -29.31 -5.06
CA VAL A 397 17.98 -28.54 -4.39
C VAL A 397 18.31 -29.24 -3.08
N THR A 398 19.57 -29.67 -2.91
CA THR A 398 20.06 -30.16 -1.63
C THR A 398 20.30 -28.99 -0.69
N LEU A 399 19.56 -28.94 0.42
CA LEU A 399 19.67 -27.88 1.42
C LEU A 399 20.87 -28.13 2.34
N PRO A 400 21.46 -27.08 2.95
CA PRO A 400 22.58 -27.27 3.87
C PRO A 400 22.13 -28.01 5.15
N PRO A 401 23.03 -28.79 5.79
CA PRO A 401 22.70 -29.51 7.02
C PRO A 401 22.13 -28.59 8.10
N GLY A 402 21.02 -29.02 8.72
CA GLY A 402 20.31 -28.24 9.74
C GLY A 402 19.46 -27.10 9.20
N ALA A 403 19.19 -27.06 7.89
CA ALA A 403 18.18 -26.19 7.31
C ALA A 403 16.78 -26.60 7.78
N VAL A 404 16.02 -25.65 8.33
CA VAL A 404 14.64 -25.84 8.78
C VAL A 404 13.75 -24.90 8.00
N LYS A 405 12.76 -25.45 7.30
CA LYS A 405 11.79 -24.67 6.53
C LYS A 405 10.93 -23.83 7.47
N ASP A 406 10.80 -22.54 7.18
CA ASP A 406 9.87 -21.69 7.91
C ASP A 406 8.42 -22.06 7.52
N GLY A 407 7.51 -22.14 8.49
CA GLY A 407 6.10 -22.52 8.24
C GLY A 407 5.34 -21.55 7.32
N ALA A 408 5.79 -20.29 7.28
CA ALA A 408 5.43 -19.31 6.26
C ALA A 408 6.70 -18.56 5.83
N PRO A 409 6.81 -18.12 4.56
CA PRO A 409 7.97 -17.37 4.09
C PRO A 409 8.11 -16.08 4.89
N ARG A 410 9.33 -15.73 5.31
CA ARG A 410 9.51 -14.50 6.09
C ARG A 410 9.12 -13.28 5.23
N PRO A 411 8.34 -12.31 5.76
CA PRO A 411 7.79 -11.21 4.97
C PRO A 411 8.83 -10.42 4.17
N GLU A 412 10.04 -10.28 4.71
CA GLU A 412 11.15 -9.56 4.09
C GLU A 412 11.74 -10.25 2.85
N PHE A 413 11.41 -11.51 2.60
CA PHE A 413 11.77 -12.27 1.40
C PHE A 413 10.55 -12.57 0.52
N SER A 414 9.38 -11.98 0.79
CA SER A 414 8.20 -12.19 -0.05
C SER A 414 8.42 -11.71 -1.48
N ALA A 415 7.85 -12.43 -2.43
CA ALA A 415 7.85 -12.06 -3.86
C ALA A 415 6.42 -11.72 -4.30
N PRO A 416 6.26 -10.77 -5.24
CA PRO A 416 4.94 -10.38 -5.76
C PRO A 416 4.33 -11.44 -6.70
N SER A 417 5.14 -12.36 -7.22
CA SER A 417 4.74 -13.50 -8.06
C SER A 417 5.63 -14.70 -7.75
N GLY A 418 5.16 -15.90 -8.11
CA GLY A 418 5.89 -17.14 -7.84
C GLY A 418 5.73 -17.66 -6.41
N GLU A 419 6.41 -18.75 -6.09
CA GLU A 419 6.43 -19.35 -4.75
C GLU A 419 7.77 -19.06 -4.09
N VAL A 420 7.74 -18.58 -2.84
CA VAL A 420 8.94 -18.37 -2.03
C VAL A 420 8.95 -19.37 -0.90
N ALA A 421 10.09 -20.00 -0.65
CA ALA A 421 10.36 -20.77 0.55
C ALA A 421 11.59 -20.20 1.26
N THR A 422 11.51 -20.06 2.58
CA THR A 422 12.63 -19.59 3.41
C THR A 422 13.03 -20.66 4.43
N TYR A 423 14.32 -20.74 4.71
CA TYR A 423 14.90 -21.72 5.63
C TYR A 423 15.88 -21.04 6.59
N GLY A 424 15.68 -21.27 7.89
CA GLY A 424 16.71 -20.96 8.90
C GLY A 424 17.73 -22.09 9.00
N ILE A 425 18.94 -21.80 9.46
CA ILE A 425 19.96 -22.83 9.74
C ILE A 425 20.15 -22.92 11.26
N ALA A 426 19.98 -24.12 11.81
CA ALA A 426 20.18 -24.38 13.23
C ALA A 426 21.60 -23.94 13.67
N GLY A 427 21.68 -23.16 14.75
CA GLY A 427 22.94 -22.58 15.25
C GLY A 427 23.45 -21.34 14.48
N LYS A 428 22.70 -20.84 13.49
CA LYS A 428 23.03 -19.61 12.73
C LYS A 428 21.82 -18.68 12.64
N GLU A 429 21.46 -18.03 13.75
CA GLU A 429 20.20 -17.26 13.93
C GLU A 429 19.99 -16.09 12.95
N LYS A 430 21.02 -15.66 12.21
CA LYS A 430 20.94 -14.60 11.20
C LYS A 430 21.20 -15.09 9.77
N THR A 431 21.28 -16.39 9.56
CA THR A 431 21.46 -16.99 8.22
C THR A 431 20.12 -17.48 7.70
N VAL A 432 19.75 -17.04 6.50
CA VAL A 432 18.52 -17.43 5.82
C VAL A 432 18.85 -17.88 4.41
N VAL A 433 18.35 -19.05 4.02
CA VAL A 433 18.31 -19.50 2.63
C VAL A 433 16.91 -19.20 2.07
N VAL A 434 16.87 -18.63 0.88
CA VAL A 434 15.67 -18.23 0.17
C VAL A 434 15.65 -18.94 -1.17
N LEU A 435 14.56 -19.65 -1.45
CA LEU A 435 14.29 -20.22 -2.75
C LEU A 435 13.07 -19.49 -3.32
N HIS A 436 13.21 -18.89 -4.49
CA HIS A 436 12.08 -18.27 -5.20
C HIS A 436 11.90 -18.95 -6.55
N LEU A 437 10.72 -19.57 -6.71
CA LEU A 437 10.22 -20.19 -7.91
C LEU A 437 9.43 -19.17 -8.71
N PHE A 438 9.94 -18.74 -9.85
CA PHE A 438 9.31 -17.74 -10.71
C PHE A 438 8.98 -18.31 -12.08
N ASN A 439 8.02 -17.69 -12.78
CA ASN A 439 7.45 -18.26 -14.00
C ASN A 439 8.18 -17.79 -15.28
N ALA A 440 9.00 -16.74 -15.19
CA ALA A 440 9.74 -16.20 -16.32
C ALA A 440 11.12 -15.64 -15.90
N PRO A 441 12.18 -15.82 -16.72
CA PRO A 441 13.55 -15.35 -16.42
C PRO A 441 13.65 -13.93 -15.84
N PRO A 442 12.93 -12.91 -16.36
CA PRO A 442 13.01 -11.55 -15.84
C PRO A 442 12.40 -11.35 -14.44
N GLU A 443 11.49 -12.22 -14.00
CA GLU A 443 10.93 -12.15 -12.64
C GLU A 443 12.00 -12.42 -11.59
N GLY A 444 12.91 -13.37 -11.87
CA GLY A 444 14.03 -13.67 -10.98
C GLY A 444 15.09 -12.57 -10.93
N GLU A 445 15.35 -11.89 -12.06
CA GLU A 445 16.23 -10.71 -12.08
C GLU A 445 15.64 -9.55 -11.27
N ALA A 446 14.35 -9.26 -11.48
CA ALA A 446 13.64 -8.22 -10.74
C ALA A 446 13.58 -8.54 -9.24
N TYR A 447 13.30 -9.80 -8.89
CA TYR A 447 13.28 -10.22 -7.49
C TYR A 447 14.66 -10.07 -6.83
N ARG A 448 15.75 -10.52 -7.49
CA ARG A 448 17.12 -10.30 -7.01
C ARG A 448 17.40 -8.83 -6.74
N ASP A 449 17.13 -7.97 -7.72
CA ASP A 449 17.52 -6.57 -7.66
C ASP A 449 16.67 -5.80 -6.64
N ASN A 450 15.37 -6.12 -6.52
CA ASN A 450 14.50 -5.56 -5.48
C ASN A 450 14.88 -6.04 -4.08
N LEU A 451 15.23 -7.32 -3.92
CA LEU A 451 15.67 -7.88 -2.65
C LEU A 451 16.95 -7.20 -2.15
N ALA A 452 17.90 -6.95 -3.06
CA ALA A 452 19.13 -6.22 -2.78
C ALA A 452 18.86 -4.74 -2.49
N ALA A 453 18.04 -4.06 -3.31
CA ALA A 453 17.73 -2.63 -3.17
C ALA A 453 16.99 -2.32 -1.85
N ALA A 454 16.01 -3.15 -1.46
CA ALA A 454 15.28 -3.00 -0.21
C ALA A 454 16.19 -3.04 1.04
N ARG A 455 17.39 -3.63 0.91
CA ARG A 455 18.41 -3.75 1.96
C ARG A 455 19.54 -2.74 1.83
N GLY A 456 19.42 -1.79 0.90
CA GLY A 456 20.50 -0.86 0.54
C GLY A 456 21.75 -1.58 0.04
N GLY A 457 21.57 -2.73 -0.63
CA GLY A 457 22.63 -3.60 -1.11
C GLY A 457 23.53 -2.91 -2.12
N ARG A 458 24.84 -2.93 -1.86
CA ARG A 458 25.87 -2.51 -2.81
C ARG A 458 26.53 -3.74 -3.40
N ALA A 459 26.63 -3.80 -4.73
CA ALA A 459 27.32 -4.88 -5.40
C ALA A 459 28.78 -4.96 -4.91
N ALA A 460 29.17 -6.14 -4.44
CA ALA A 460 30.48 -6.42 -3.88
C ALA A 460 31.28 -7.39 -4.77
N GLY A 461 30.61 -8.12 -5.66
CA GLY A 461 31.25 -8.98 -6.65
C GLY A 461 30.24 -9.74 -7.50
N ASP A 462 30.67 -10.12 -8.69
CA ASP A 462 29.93 -10.97 -9.62
C ASP A 462 30.82 -12.18 -9.97
N VAL A 463 30.24 -13.37 -10.00
CA VAL A 463 30.90 -14.61 -10.40
C VAL A 463 29.93 -15.49 -11.17
N VAL A 464 30.43 -16.23 -12.16
CA VAL A 464 29.64 -17.26 -12.83
C VAL A 464 30.08 -18.61 -12.28
N MET A 465 29.13 -19.38 -11.76
CA MET A 465 29.38 -20.72 -11.21
C MET A 465 28.92 -21.81 -12.17
N ASP A 466 29.62 -22.94 -12.16
CA ASP A 466 29.24 -24.14 -12.90
C ASP A 466 28.33 -25.03 -12.05
N ALA A 467 27.04 -25.09 -12.40
CA ALA A 467 26.05 -25.99 -11.79
C ALA A 467 25.66 -27.06 -12.82
N GLY A 468 26.43 -28.14 -12.87
CA GLY A 468 26.28 -29.19 -13.90
C GLY A 468 26.62 -28.67 -15.30
N ARG A 469 25.65 -28.71 -16.22
CA ARG A 469 25.81 -28.19 -17.61
C ARG A 469 25.49 -26.69 -17.74
N LYS A 470 25.16 -26.01 -16.64
CA LYS A 470 24.68 -24.62 -16.66
C LYS A 470 25.68 -23.66 -16.04
N LYS A 471 25.81 -22.50 -16.67
CA LYS A 471 26.56 -21.34 -16.17
C LYS A 471 25.59 -20.45 -15.42
N VAL A 472 25.77 -20.31 -14.11
CA VAL A 472 24.83 -19.60 -13.23
C VAL A 472 25.46 -18.28 -12.81
N PRO A 473 24.87 -17.12 -13.15
CA PRO A 473 25.31 -15.85 -12.62
C PRO A 473 25.01 -15.77 -11.12
N VAL A 474 26.04 -15.46 -10.34
CA VAL A 474 25.97 -15.25 -8.89
C VAL A 474 26.47 -13.85 -8.58
N ARG A 475 25.61 -13.05 -7.96
CA ARG A 475 25.93 -11.69 -7.53
C ARG A 475 25.96 -11.60 -6.00
N ILE A 476 26.96 -10.91 -5.48
CA ILE A 476 27.18 -10.74 -4.06
C ILE A 476 26.92 -9.28 -3.72
N TYR A 477 26.06 -9.03 -2.73
CA TYR A 477 25.75 -7.70 -2.22
C TYR A 477 26.17 -7.57 -0.75
N GLN A 478 26.75 -6.43 -0.39
CA GLN A 478 26.86 -6.00 1.00
C GLN A 478 25.69 -5.10 1.34
N THR A 479 24.92 -5.45 2.36
CA THR A 479 23.72 -4.72 2.77
C THR A 479 24.02 -3.71 3.88
N ARG A 480 23.13 -2.73 4.05
CA ARG A 480 23.35 -1.61 4.99
C ARG A 480 23.33 -2.04 6.46
N ASP A 481 22.67 -3.15 6.77
CA ASP A 481 22.57 -3.80 8.09
C ASP A 481 23.74 -4.75 8.40
N GLY A 482 24.81 -4.72 7.60
CA GLY A 482 26.03 -5.50 7.85
C GLY A 482 25.90 -6.98 7.47
N GLN A 483 24.91 -7.34 6.67
CA GLN A 483 24.77 -8.69 6.10
C GLN A 483 25.42 -8.76 4.70
N VAL A 484 25.58 -9.98 4.22
CA VAL A 484 25.90 -10.33 2.85
C VAL A 484 24.72 -11.06 2.26
N LEU A 485 24.34 -10.71 1.04
CA LEU A 485 23.37 -11.43 0.22
C LEU A 485 24.10 -12.05 -0.96
N VAL A 486 24.12 -13.37 -1.03
CA VAL A 486 24.57 -14.13 -2.21
C VAL A 486 23.35 -14.50 -3.02
N ALA A 487 23.28 -14.09 -4.28
CA ALA A 487 22.13 -14.28 -5.14
C ALA A 487 22.53 -15.03 -6.41
N ALA A 488 22.09 -16.27 -6.54
CA ALA A 488 22.25 -17.10 -7.74
C ALA A 488 20.94 -17.18 -8.52
N LEU A 489 21.02 -17.02 -9.84
CA LEU A 489 19.85 -16.97 -10.70
C LEU A 489 19.92 -18.02 -11.82
N PHE A 490 18.97 -18.96 -11.80
CA PHE A 490 18.71 -19.94 -12.86
C PHE A 490 17.53 -19.43 -13.68
N ALA A 491 17.82 -18.42 -14.51
CA ALA A 491 16.80 -17.62 -15.17
C ALA A 491 15.87 -18.47 -16.06
N ASP A 492 16.45 -19.35 -16.88
CA ASP A 492 15.71 -20.23 -17.80
C ASP A 492 14.92 -21.34 -17.09
N ASP A 493 15.24 -21.60 -15.83
CA ASP A 493 14.63 -22.67 -15.04
C ASP A 493 13.58 -22.18 -14.05
N GLY A 494 13.40 -20.86 -13.92
CA GLY A 494 12.44 -20.33 -12.97
C GLY A 494 12.90 -20.39 -11.51
N LEU A 495 14.21 -20.41 -11.23
CA LEU A 495 14.74 -20.55 -9.87
C LEU A 495 15.71 -19.44 -9.49
N PHE A 496 15.48 -18.85 -8.33
CA PHE A 496 16.40 -17.97 -7.62
C PHE A 496 16.80 -18.62 -6.29
N ILE A 497 18.10 -18.61 -5.98
CA ILE A 497 18.66 -19.01 -4.69
C ILE A 497 19.33 -17.80 -4.05
N GLY A 498 18.82 -17.38 -2.89
CA GLY A 498 19.40 -16.33 -2.06
C GLY A 498 19.95 -16.90 -0.76
N VAL A 499 21.15 -16.47 -0.35
CA VAL A 499 21.68 -16.72 0.99
C VAL A 499 22.00 -15.39 1.66
N GLN A 500 21.29 -15.07 2.72
CA GLN A 500 21.56 -13.93 3.58
C GLN A 500 22.29 -14.40 4.84
N LEU A 501 23.40 -13.77 5.20
CA LEU A 501 24.18 -14.09 6.40
C LEU A 501 25.04 -12.91 6.89
N PRO A 502 25.49 -12.90 8.15
CA PRO A 502 26.37 -11.84 8.65
C PRO A 502 27.68 -11.77 7.86
N LYS A 503 28.19 -10.56 7.64
CA LYS A 503 29.44 -10.34 6.90
C LYS A 503 30.63 -11.12 7.48
N GLU A 504 30.68 -11.27 8.79
CA GLU A 504 31.74 -11.99 9.50
C GLU A 504 31.67 -13.51 9.24
N ALA A 505 30.46 -14.03 9.02
CA ALA A 505 30.22 -15.45 8.75
C ALA A 505 30.43 -15.83 7.27
N TYR A 506 30.50 -14.85 6.36
CA TYR A 506 30.58 -15.09 4.92
C TYR A 506 31.82 -15.90 4.52
N SER A 507 33.02 -15.51 4.99
CA SER A 507 34.28 -16.14 4.59
C SER A 507 34.31 -17.65 4.88
N GLY A 508 33.82 -18.05 6.06
CA GLY A 508 33.71 -19.45 6.50
C GLY A 508 32.50 -20.19 5.93
N SER A 509 31.57 -19.49 5.26
CA SER A 509 30.37 -20.08 4.67
C SER A 509 30.44 -20.30 3.16
N ARG A 510 31.50 -19.82 2.50
CA ARG A 510 31.63 -19.90 1.03
C ARG A 510 31.53 -21.31 0.47
N GLY A 511 32.10 -22.31 1.17
CA GLY A 511 32.10 -23.70 0.74
C GLY A 511 30.69 -24.27 0.60
N TRP A 512 29.89 -24.23 1.68
CA TRP A 512 28.53 -24.78 1.65
C TRP A 512 27.56 -23.93 0.80
N ILE A 513 27.78 -22.61 0.68
CA ILE A 513 26.99 -21.76 -0.23
C ILE A 513 27.25 -22.16 -1.69
N GLN A 514 28.50 -22.43 -2.04
CA GLN A 514 28.86 -22.93 -3.36
C GLN A 514 28.23 -24.32 -3.59
N GLU A 515 28.31 -25.23 -2.63
CA GLU A 515 27.67 -26.55 -2.72
C GLU A 515 26.16 -26.45 -2.93
N LEU A 516 25.47 -25.56 -2.21
CA LEU A 516 24.04 -25.29 -2.38
C LEU A 516 23.69 -24.84 -3.82
N ILE A 517 24.47 -23.89 -4.37
CA ILE A 517 24.22 -23.35 -5.71
C ILE A 517 24.58 -24.38 -6.79
N THR A 518 25.72 -25.04 -6.67
CA THR A 518 26.18 -26.01 -7.68
C THR A 518 25.49 -27.37 -7.59
N GLY A 519 24.85 -27.68 -6.45
CA GLY A 519 24.17 -28.93 -6.16
C GLY A 519 22.75 -29.04 -6.72
N VAL A 520 22.24 -28.00 -7.40
CA VAL A 520 20.92 -28.04 -8.05
C VAL A 520 20.91 -29.08 -9.15
N ARG A 521 20.01 -30.07 -9.04
CA ARG A 521 19.84 -31.11 -10.05
C ARG A 521 18.55 -30.87 -10.83
N PHE A 522 18.69 -30.52 -12.10
CA PHE A 522 17.58 -30.43 -13.04
C PHE A 522 17.21 -31.83 -13.53
N ARG A 523 15.92 -32.08 -13.70
CA ARG A 523 15.45 -33.31 -14.34
C ARG A 523 15.79 -33.20 -15.82
N ASP A 524 16.55 -34.15 -16.36
CA ASP A 524 16.80 -34.21 -17.80
C ASP A 524 15.44 -34.36 -18.50
N GLY A 525 15.10 -33.40 -19.38
CA GLY A 525 13.91 -33.44 -20.23
C GLY A 525 14.29 -33.75 -21.67
N ASP A 526 13.50 -34.62 -22.31
CA ASP A 526 13.56 -35.04 -23.73
C ASP A 526 13.68 -33.89 -24.74
#